data_AF-A0AAU6CYM9-F1
#
_entry.id   AF-A0AAU6CYM9-F1
#
_cell.length_a   1.000
_cell.length_b   1.000
_cell.length_c   1.000
_cell.angle_alpha   90.00
_cell.angle_beta   90.00
_cell.angle_gamma   90.00
#
_symmetry.space_group_name_H-M   'P 1'
#
loop_
_entity.id
_entity.type
_entity.pdbx_description
1 polymer ?
#
loop_
_entity_poly.entity_id
_entity_poly.type
_entity_poly.pdbx_seq_one_letter_code
_entity_poly.pdbx_strand_id
1 'polypeptide(L)'
;MSAIEIAEARSLTVEDPQSFMLAFHAGRRAAGMDVDTAQFLRSLCTDGHASSAAGFVEGLAAANAEAGIPVSSAAPFWRRNILRTKAVAA
;
A
#
# COMPACT_ATOMS: atom_id res chain seq x y z
N MET A 1 -10.04 -11.60 -13.85
CA MET A 1 -8.77 -10.89 -14.02
C MET A 1 -8.07 -10.86 -12.68
N SER A 2 -6.85 -11.40 -12.60
CA SER A 2 -6.05 -11.46 -11.38
C SER A 2 -5.42 -10.11 -11.06
N ALA A 3 -5.02 -9.89 -9.80
CA ALA A 3 -4.32 -8.67 -9.41
C ALA A 3 -2.99 -8.49 -10.17
N ILE A 4 -2.34 -9.59 -10.57
CA ILE A 4 -1.11 -9.56 -11.38
C ILE A 4 -1.43 -9.06 -12.79
N GLU A 5 -2.46 -9.58 -13.44
CA GLU A 5 -2.86 -9.15 -14.79
C GLU A 5 -3.21 -7.64 -14.83
N ILE A 6 -3.84 -7.14 -13.77
CA ILE A 6 -4.15 -5.70 -13.63
C ILE A 6 -2.87 -4.88 -13.45
N ALA A 7 -1.94 -5.35 -12.61
CA ALA A 7 -0.67 -4.68 -12.39
C ALA A 7 0.19 -4.65 -13.66
N GLU A 8 0.25 -5.75 -14.41
CA GLU A 8 0.93 -5.83 -15.70
C GLU A 8 0.35 -4.83 -16.70
N ALA A 9 -0.98 -4.75 -16.82
CA ALA A 9 -1.63 -3.77 -17.69
C ALA A 9 -1.32 -2.33 -17.27
N ARG A 10 -1.29 -2.02 -15.97
CA ARG A 10 -0.93 -0.69 -15.46
C ARG A 10 0.54 -0.36 -15.64
N SER A 11 1.43 -1.34 -15.55
CA SER A 11 2.86 -1.15 -15.73
C SER A 11 3.20 -0.55 -17.10
N LEU A 12 2.37 -0.79 -18.11
CA LEU A 12 2.55 -0.24 -19.46
C LEU A 12 2.34 1.28 -19.56
N THR A 13 1.78 1.89 -18.51
CA THR A 13 1.42 3.33 -18.47
C THR A 13 2.32 4.16 -17.55
N VAL A 14 3.27 3.52 -16.85
CA VAL A 14 4.18 4.21 -15.94
C VAL A 14 5.56 4.39 -16.57
N GLU A 15 6.31 5.36 -16.05
CA GLU A 15 7.64 5.73 -16.54
C GLU A 15 8.65 4.58 -16.46
N ASP A 16 8.65 3.83 -15.35
CA ASP A 16 9.48 2.65 -15.16
C ASP A 16 8.62 1.39 -14.86
N PRO A 17 8.22 0.64 -15.89
CA PRO A 17 7.41 -0.57 -15.75
C PRO A 17 8.09 -1.66 -14.92
N GLN A 18 9.42 -1.78 -15.01
CA GLN A 18 10.19 -2.84 -14.35
C GLN A 18 10.27 -2.58 -12.85
N SER A 19 10.62 -1.35 -12.46
CA SER A 19 10.65 -0.94 -11.06
C SER A 19 9.25 -0.99 -10.44
N PHE A 20 8.22 -0.65 -11.19
CA PHE A 20 6.82 -0.79 -10.75
C PHE A 20 6.47 -2.25 -10.44
N MET A 21 6.71 -3.19 -11.37
CA MET A 21 6.36 -4.60 -11.17
C MET A 21 7.17 -5.26 -10.05
N LEU A 22 8.46 -4.92 -9.93
CA LEU A 22 9.30 -5.36 -8.81
C LEU A 22 8.71 -4.88 -7.47
N ALA A 23 8.37 -3.59 -7.40
CA ALA A 23 7.80 -3.00 -6.20
C ALA A 23 6.40 -3.56 -5.88
N PHE A 24 5.59 -3.87 -6.89
CA PHE A 24 4.30 -4.56 -6.73
C PHE A 24 4.45 -5.92 -6.05
N HIS A 25 5.37 -6.75 -6.50
CA HIS A 25 5.65 -8.02 -5.83
C HIS A 25 6.17 -7.84 -4.40
N ALA A 26 7.03 -6.84 -4.17
CA ALA A 26 7.51 -6.51 -2.83
C ALA A 26 6.37 -6.06 -1.91
N GLY A 27 5.46 -5.22 -2.41
CA GLY A 27 4.29 -4.75 -1.67
C GLY A 27 3.32 -5.87 -1.31
N ARG A 28 3.06 -6.80 -2.24
CA ARG A 28 2.25 -7.99 -1.96
C ARG A 28 2.84 -8.85 -0.85
N ARG A 29 4.16 -9.05 -0.87
CA ARG A 29 4.87 -9.85 0.13
C ARG A 29 4.92 -9.15 1.49
N ALA A 30 5.02 -7.83 1.50
CA ALA A 30 5.06 -7.02 2.72
C ALA A 30 3.71 -6.98 3.46
N ALA A 31 2.60 -7.30 2.78
CA ALA A 31 1.29 -7.36 3.42
C ALA A 31 1.27 -8.42 4.54
N GLY A 32 0.90 -8.00 5.75
CA GLY A 32 0.90 -8.86 6.94
C GLY A 32 2.25 -8.99 7.65
N MET A 33 3.31 -8.35 7.15
CA MET A 33 4.59 -8.23 7.86
C MET A 33 4.60 -6.99 8.77
N ASP A 34 5.32 -7.05 9.88
CA ASP A 34 5.53 -5.91 10.78
C ASP A 34 6.66 -5.00 10.25
N VAL A 35 6.37 -4.33 9.13
CA VAL A 35 7.30 -3.40 8.45
C VAL A 35 6.69 -2.00 8.45
N ASP A 36 7.52 -0.97 8.69
CA ASP A 36 7.09 0.43 8.55
C ASP A 36 6.96 0.81 7.07
N THR A 37 5.87 0.36 6.48
CA THR A 37 5.49 0.64 5.09
C THR A 37 5.33 2.14 4.83
N ALA A 38 4.93 2.93 5.84
CA ALA A 38 4.78 4.37 5.70
C ALA A 38 6.13 5.08 5.60
N GLN A 39 7.13 4.66 6.38
CA GLN A 39 8.50 5.16 6.25
C GLN A 39 9.10 4.79 4.89
N PHE A 40 8.94 3.54 4.45
CA PHE A 40 9.46 3.08 3.16
C PHE A 40 8.82 3.83 1.97
N LEU A 41 7.50 4.05 1.99
CA LEU A 41 6.84 4.82 0.95
C LEU A 41 7.31 6.28 0.94
N ARG A 42 7.54 6.88 2.11
CA ARG A 42 8.11 8.24 2.21
C ARG A 42 9.50 8.32 1.60
N SER A 43 10.38 7.34 1.84
CA SER A 43 11.72 7.36 1.23
C SER A 43 11.63 7.26 -0.29
N LEU A 44 10.84 6.31 -0.82
CA LEU A 44 10.65 6.17 -2.28
C LEU A 44 10.15 7.47 -2.93
N CYS A 45 9.18 8.16 -2.31
CA CYS A 45 8.70 9.43 -2.82
C CYS A 45 9.74 10.56 -2.73
N THR A 46 10.53 10.59 -1.65
CA THR A 46 11.57 11.61 -1.45
C THR A 46 12.71 11.44 -2.44
N ASP A 47 13.06 10.19 -2.77
CA ASP A 47 14.13 9.83 -3.69
C ASP A 47 13.71 9.88 -5.17
N GLY A 48 12.46 10.25 -5.46
CA GLY A 48 11.93 10.36 -6.82
C GLY A 48 11.50 9.05 -7.47
N HIS A 49 11.42 7.96 -6.71
CA HIS A 49 11.01 6.63 -7.19
C HIS A 49 9.47 6.46 -7.20
N ALA A 50 8.78 7.36 -7.92
CA ALA A 50 7.31 7.40 -7.96
C ALA A 50 6.69 6.10 -8.53
N SER A 51 7.27 5.52 -9.59
CA SER A 51 6.80 4.25 -10.16
C SER A 51 6.94 3.09 -9.17
N SER A 52 8.03 3.03 -8.41
CA SER A 52 8.22 2.02 -7.35
C SER A 52 7.23 2.22 -6.21
N ALA A 53 7.01 3.47 -5.78
CA ALA A 53 6.03 3.77 -4.73
C ALA A 53 4.62 3.34 -5.14
N ALA A 54 4.22 3.65 -6.39
CA ALA A 54 2.94 3.25 -6.94
C ALA A 54 2.79 1.72 -6.98
N GLY A 55 3.78 1.01 -7.54
CA GLY A 55 3.79 -0.44 -7.57
C GLY A 55 3.66 -1.06 -6.18
N PHE A 56 4.44 -0.59 -5.21
CA PHE A 56 4.40 -1.10 -3.83
C PHE A 56 3.04 -0.93 -3.17
N VAL A 57 2.42 0.24 -3.29
CA VAL A 57 1.07 0.49 -2.74
C VAL A 57 0.03 -0.43 -3.38
N GLU A 58 0.09 -0.61 -4.70
CA GLU A 58 -0.82 -1.50 -5.40
C GLU A 58 -0.66 -2.96 -4.98
N GLY A 59 0.58 -3.41 -4.79
CA GLY A 59 0.86 -4.74 -4.27
C GLY A 59 0.30 -4.95 -2.88
N LEU A 60 0.50 -3.97 -1.99
CA LEU A 60 -0.05 -4.00 -0.64
C LEU A 60 -1.59 -4.07 -0.67
N ALA A 61 -2.22 -3.26 -1.52
CA ALA A 61 -3.68 -3.24 -1.68
C ALA A 61 -4.22 -4.57 -2.23
N ALA A 62 -3.54 -5.16 -3.22
CA ALA A 62 -3.91 -6.44 -3.80
C ALA A 62 -3.88 -7.57 -2.74
N ALA A 63 -2.79 -7.68 -1.97
CA ALA A 63 -2.68 -8.70 -0.94
C ALA A 63 -3.68 -8.49 0.21
N ASN A 64 -3.95 -7.25 0.60
CA ASN A 64 -5.00 -6.95 1.59
C ASN A 64 -6.40 -7.35 1.09
N ALA A 65 -6.70 -7.08 -0.18
CA ALA A 65 -7.97 -7.48 -0.80
C ALA A 65 -8.11 -9.01 -0.87
N GLU A 66 -7.04 -9.73 -1.22
CA GLU A 66 -7.00 -11.20 -1.24
C GLU A 66 -7.17 -11.80 0.17
N ALA A 67 -6.59 -11.16 1.19
CA ALA A 67 -6.75 -11.54 2.59
C ALA A 67 -8.13 -11.20 3.18
N GLY A 68 -9.02 -10.56 2.40
CA GLY A 68 -10.32 -10.09 2.88
C GLY A 68 -10.20 -9.00 3.94
N ILE A 69 -9.02 -8.36 4.07
CA ILE A 69 -8.83 -7.20 4.93
C ILE A 69 -9.51 -6.05 4.20
N PRO A 70 -10.63 -5.52 4.71
CA PRO A 70 -11.26 -4.38 4.06
C PRO A 70 -10.21 -3.28 3.98
N VAL A 71 -10.00 -2.75 2.77
CA VAL A 71 -9.37 -1.45 2.57
C VAL A 71 -10.34 -0.47 3.19
N SER A 72 -10.32 -0.37 4.52
CA SER A 72 -11.14 0.57 5.28
C SER A 72 -10.92 1.89 4.58
N SER A 73 -12.03 2.49 4.10
CA SER A 73 -12.06 3.88 3.74
C SER A 73 -11.23 4.61 4.80
N ALA A 74 -10.24 5.37 4.34
CA ALA A 74 -9.36 6.12 5.19
C ALA A 74 -10.18 7.22 5.91
N ALA A 75 -10.94 6.83 6.93
CA ALA A 75 -10.96 7.58 8.16
C ALA A 75 -9.48 7.68 8.56
N PRO A 76 -8.86 8.86 8.45
CA PRO A 76 -7.45 8.95 8.69
C PRO A 76 -7.17 8.58 10.15
N PHE A 77 -5.98 8.05 10.41
CA PHE A 77 -5.50 7.51 11.69
C PHE A 77 -5.88 8.33 12.94
N TRP A 78 -6.18 9.63 12.81
CA TRP A 78 -6.70 10.47 13.90
C TRP A 78 -8.09 10.05 14.43
N ARG A 79 -8.95 9.39 13.64
CA ARG A 79 -10.27 8.93 14.12
C ARG A 79 -10.21 7.76 15.09
N ARG A 80 -9.19 6.90 15.00
CA ARG A 80 -9.03 5.75 15.93
C ARG A 80 -8.66 6.20 17.34
N ASN A 81 -8.00 7.36 17.51
CA ASN A 81 -7.61 7.87 18.81
C ASN A 81 -8.71 8.69 19.52
N ILE A 82 -9.66 9.29 18.80
CA ILE A 82 -10.74 10.08 19.41
C ILE A 82 -11.79 9.20 20.11
N LEU A 83 -12.04 8.00 19.60
CA LEU A 83 -12.99 7.06 20.22
C LEU A 83 -12.40 6.31 21.41
N ARG A 84 -11.06 6.20 21.50
CA ARG A 84 -10.39 5.53 22.62
C ARG A 84 -10.23 6.45 23.84
N THR A 85 -10.07 7.76 23.65
CA THR A 85 -9.99 8.73 24.76
C THR A 85 -11.34 9.07 25.39
N LYS A 86 -12.46 8.89 24.68
CA LYS A 86 -13.80 9.09 25.26
C LYS A 86 -14.28 7.92 26.12
N ALA A 87 -13.73 6.72 25.94
CA ALA A 87 -14.12 5.53 26.72
C ALA A 87 -13.42 5.42 28.10
N VAL A 88 -12.43 6.27 28.38
CA VAL A 88 -11.71 6.31 29.67
C VAL A 88 -12.17 7.49 30.54
N ALA A 89 -13.09 8.32 30.04
CA ALA A 89 -13.57 9.53 30.71
C ALA A 89 -15.06 9.48 31.07
N ALA A 90 -15.65 8.28 31.18
CA ALA A 90 -17.02 8.07 31.64
C ALA A 90 -17.05 7.12 32.84
#